data_AF-A0A527XHB1-F1
#
_entry.id   AF-A0A527XHB1-F1
#
_cell.length_a   1.000
_cell.length_b   1.000
_cell.length_c   1.000
_cell.angle_alpha   90.00
_cell.angle_beta   90.00
_cell.angle_gamma   90.00
#
_symmetry.space_group_name_H-M   'P 1'
#
loop_
_entity.id
_entity.type
_entity.pdbx_description
1 polymer ?
#
loop_
_entity_poly.entity_id
_entity_poly.type
_entity_poly.pdbx_seq_one_letter_code
_entity_poly.pdbx_strand_id
1 'polypeptide(L)' 'DLPEPVALANGDRLVLEDGRQLEIVAAPEEVYDIRARDAAHLTELAWHIGNRHLAAAIEADRILILRDHVIKAMLEGL' A
#
# COMPACT_ATOMS: atom_id res chain seq x y z
N ASP A 1 -13.27 21.35 1.11
CA ASP A 1 -11.91 21.01 1.55
C ASP A 1 -11.89 20.68 3.04
N LEU A 2 -10.94 19.83 3.45
CA LEU A 2 -10.71 19.51 4.86
C LEU A 2 -9.82 20.60 5.51
N PRO A 3 -10.01 20.91 6.81
CA PRO A 3 -9.28 21.99 7.48
C PRO A 3 -7.79 21.71 7.66
N GLU A 4 -7.39 20.45 7.65
CA GLU A 4 -6.01 19.98 7.72
C GLU A 4 -5.82 18.75 6.82
N PRO A 5 -4.57 18.38 6.47
CA PRO A 5 -4.31 17.16 5.73
C PRO A 5 -4.77 15.93 6.51
N VAL A 6 -5.67 15.15 5.91
CA VAL A 6 -6.16 13.88 6.46
C VAL A 6 -5.85 12.77 5.48
N ALA A 7 -5.27 11.68 5.96
CA ALA A 7 -5.14 10.45 5.18
C ALA A 7 -6.51 9.76 5.10
N LEU A 8 -6.98 9.52 3.88
CA LEU A 8 -8.26 8.87 3.63
C LEU A 8 -8.00 7.40 3.26
N ALA A 9 -8.60 6.48 4.01
CA ALA A 9 -8.52 5.06 3.76
C ALA A 9 -9.76 4.56 2.99
N ASN A 10 -9.62 3.40 2.35
CA ASN A 10 -10.76 2.70 1.78
C ASN A 10 -11.78 2.35 2.88
N GLY A 11 -13.05 2.68 2.64
CA GLY A 11 -14.16 2.46 3.59
C GLY A 11 -14.41 3.63 4.54
N ASP A 12 -13.54 4.65 4.56
CA ASP A 12 -13.82 5.90 5.28
C ASP A 12 -15.06 6.61 4.69
N ARG A 13 -15.66 7.51 5.47
CA ARG A 13 -16.86 8.24 5.05
C ARG A 13 -16.70 9.75 5.21
N LEU A 14 -17.03 10.48 4.15
CA LEU A 14 -17.18 11.93 4.19
C LEU A 14 -18.64 12.29 4.48
N VAL A 15 -18.86 13.17 5.43
CA VAL A 15 -20.19 13.67 5.80
C VAL A 15 -20.43 15.00 5.12
N LEU A 16 -21.55 15.12 4.40
CA LEU A 16 -21.99 16.35 3.76
C LEU A 16 -22.74 17.24 4.76
N GLU A 17 -22.90 18.52 4.42
CA GLU A 17 -23.63 19.50 5.27
C GLU A 17 -25.10 19.09 5.52
N ASP A 18 -25.70 18.32 4.61
CA ASP A 18 -27.06 17.78 4.73
C ASP A 18 -27.14 16.44 5.49
N GLY A 19 -26.02 15.98 6.05
CA GLY A 19 -25.91 14.73 6.82
C GLY A 19 -25.78 13.46 5.97
N ARG A 20 -25.82 13.54 4.64
CA ARG A 20 -25.51 12.38 3.78
C ARG A 20 -24.04 11.98 3.93
N GLN A 21 -23.77 10.71 3.63
CA GLN A 21 -22.44 10.14 3.71
C GLN A 21 -21.99 9.63 2.35
N LEU A 22 -20.77 9.98 1.97
CA LEU A 22 -20.08 9.43 0.80
C LEU A 22 -18.99 8.49 1.29
N GLU A 23 -19.00 7.25 0.81
CA GLU A 23 -17.96 6.28 1.12
C GLU A 23 -16.77 6.46 0.18
N ILE A 24 -15.58 6.37 0.75
CA ILE A 24 -14.33 6.43 0.02
C ILE A 24 -14.00 5.01 -0.45
N VAL A 25 -13.94 4.85 -1.76
CA VAL A 25 -13.52 3.60 -2.39
C VAL A 25 -12.15 3.83 -3.02
N ALA A 26 -11.15 3.07 -2.57
CA ALA A 26 -9.84 3.07 -3.20
C ALA A 26 -9.99 2.60 -4.65
N ALA A 27 -9.43 3.37 -5.58
CA ALA A 27 -9.41 2.98 -6.97
C ALA A 27 -8.54 1.72 -7.15
N PRO A 28 -8.90 0.81 -8.08
CA PRO A 28 -8.02 -0.29 -8.42
C PRO A 28 -6.75 0.26 -9.08
N GLU A 29 -5.59 -0.23 -8.65
CA GLU A 29 -4.29 0.16 -9.18
C GLU A 29 -3.52 -1.10 -9.62
N GLU A 30 -2.66 -0.94 -10.64
CA GLU A 30 -1.74 -2.01 -11.00
C GLU A 30 -0.60 -2.07 -9.98
N VAL A 31 -0.49 -3.20 -9.29
CA VAL A 31 0.50 -3.44 -8.23
C VAL A 31 1.31 -4.70 -8.50
N TYR A 32 2.46 -4.80 -7.85
CA TYR A 32 3.15 -6.08 -7.69
C TYR A 32 2.69 -6.76 -6.40
N ASP A 33 2.27 -8.03 -6.52
CA ASP A 33 2.02 -8.94 -5.41
C ASP A 33 3.33 -9.68 -5.08
N ILE A 34 4.01 -9.23 -4.03
CA ILE A 34 5.31 -9.75 -3.61
C ILE A 34 5.07 -10.82 -2.54
N ARG A 35 5.42 -12.07 -2.88
CA ARG A 35 5.38 -13.22 -1.96
C ARG A 35 6.78 -13.71 -1.64
N ALA A 36 6.95 -14.16 -0.41
CA ALA A 36 8.20 -14.70 0.08
C ALA A 36 8.16 -16.22 0.24
N ARG A 37 9.34 -16.83 0.35
CA ARG A 37 9.49 -18.27 0.60
C ARG A 37 9.02 -18.66 2.01
N ASP A 38 9.19 -17.75 2.97
CA ASP A 38 8.79 -17.87 4.37
C ASP A 38 8.68 -16.47 5.03
N ALA A 39 8.32 -16.45 6.32
CA ALA A 39 8.13 -15.20 7.07
C ALA A 39 9.43 -14.41 7.31
N ALA A 40 10.58 -15.08 7.44
CA ALA A 40 11.86 -14.41 7.61
C ALA A 40 12.23 -13.68 6.31
N HIS A 41 12.07 -14.35 5.17
CA HIS A 41 12.25 -13.74 3.86
C HIS A 41 11.28 -12.58 3.61
N LEU A 42 10.01 -12.68 4.02
CA LEU A 42 9.05 -11.57 3.88
C LEU A 42 9.49 -10.34 4.69
N THR A 43 10.05 -10.56 5.88
CA THR A 43 10.57 -9.50 6.75
C THR A 43 11.80 -8.82 6.13
N GLU A 44 12.69 -9.60 5.51
CA GLU A 44 13.84 -9.07 4.75
C GLU A 44 13.40 -8.23 3.55
N LEU A 45 12.43 -8.71 2.76
CA LEU A 45 11.88 -7.95 1.64
C LEU A 45 11.24 -6.63 2.13
N ALA A 46 10.47 -6.67 3.23
CA ALA A 46 9.89 -5.48 3.85
C ALA A 46 10.97 -4.46 4.26
N TRP A 47 12.08 -4.93 4.83
CA TRP A 47 13.23 -4.08 5.18
C TRP A 47 13.82 -3.39 3.95
N HIS A 48 14.06 -4.14 2.86
CA HIS A 48 14.61 -3.57 1.63
C HIS A 48 13.66 -2.58 0.94
N ILE A 49 12.35 -2.81 0.99
CA ILE A 49 11.34 -1.89 0.48
C ILE A 49 11.31 -0.60 1.33
N GLY A 50 11.30 -0.74 2.66
CA GLY A 50 11.30 0.39 3.60
C GLY A 50 12.53 1.28 3.46
N ASN A 51 13.72 0.69 3.26
CA ASN A 51 14.97 1.42 3.01
C ASN A 51 14.95 2.31 1.75
N ARG A 52 13.94 2.15 0.88
CA ARG A 52 13.75 2.94 -0.33
C ARG A 52 12.62 3.96 -0.20
N HIS A 53 12.01 4.07 0.98
CA HIS A 53 10.90 4.98 1.25
C HIS A 53 9.73 4.81 0.27
N LEU A 54 9.45 3.55 -0.13
CA LEU A 54 8.34 3.22 -1.02
C LEU A 54 7.05 3.06 -0.21
N ALA A 55 5.93 3.53 -0.78
CA ALA A 55 4.62 3.16 -0.30
C ALA A 55 4.40 1.65 -0.48
N ALA A 56 3.96 0.98 0.57
CA ALA A 56 3.70 -0.46 0.56
C ALA A 56 2.51 -0.79 1.46
N ALA A 57 1.65 -1.69 1.00
CA ALA A 57 0.70 -2.37 1.87
C ALA A 57 1.33 -3.68 2.35
N ILE A 58 1.40 -3.87 3.67
CA ILE A 58 1.99 -5.07 4.29
C ILE A 58 0.86 -5.93 4.82
N GLU A 59 0.76 -7.16 4.34
CA GLU A 59 -0.18 -8.17 4.80
C GLU A 59 0.61 -9.34 5.41
N ALA A 60 -0.09 -10.30 6.03
CA ALA A 60 0.55 -11.39 6.78
C ALA A 60 1.44 -12.30 5.91
N ASP A 61 1.11 -12.46 4.62
CA ASP A 61 1.74 -13.39 3.69
C ASP A 61 2.26 -12.72 2.41
N ARG A 62 2.11 -11.40 2.27
CA ARG A 62 2.52 -10.65 1.07
C ARG A 62 2.75 -9.16 1.33
N ILE A 63 3.42 -8.51 0.38
CA ILE A 63 3.57 -7.06 0.31
C ILE A 63 3.07 -6.60 -1.06
N LEU A 64 2.30 -5.50 -1.09
CA LEU A 64 1.87 -4.85 -2.32
C LEU A 64 2.61 -3.53 -2.49
N ILE A 65 3.15 -3.30 -3.69
CA ILE A 65 3.74 -2.02 -4.10
C ILE A 65 3.22 -1.60 -5.47
N LEU A 66 3.27 -0.30 -5.76
CA LEU A 66 3.06 0.21 -7.11
C LEU A 66 4.05 -0.41 -8.09
N ARG A 67 3.62 -0.61 -9.34
CA ARG A 67 4.49 -1.18 -10.38
C ARG A 67 5.70 -0.29 -10.66
N ASP A 68 6.85 -0.76 -10.20
CA ASP A 68 8.17 -0.22 -10.54
C ASP A 68 9.12 -1.35 -10.98
N HIS A 69 9.53 -1.34 -12.24
CA HIS A 69 10.37 -2.37 -12.82
C HIS A 69 11.78 -2.42 -12.22
N VAL A 70 12.31 -1.29 -11.72
CA VAL A 70 13.63 -1.23 -11.06
C VAL A 70 13.54 -1.92 -9.70
N ILE A 71 12.47 -1.64 -8.96
CA ILE A 71 12.22 -2.29 -7.66
C ILE A 71 11.97 -3.78 -7.86
N LYS A 72 11.19 -4.16 -8.87
CA LYS A 72 10.95 -5.57 -9.21
C LYS A 72 12.26 -6.34 -9.41
N ALA A 73 13.15 -5.86 -10.29
CA ALA A 73 14.41 -6.54 -10.59
C ALA A 73 15.31 -6.66 -9.35
N MET A 74 15.27 -5.66 -8.47
CA MET A 74 16.00 -5.68 -7.20
C MET A 74 15.43 -6.71 -6.21
N LEU A 75 14.11 -6.81 -6.09
CA LEU A 75 13.46 -7.81 -5.23
C LEU A 75 13.64 -9.24 -5.74
N GLU A 76 13.69 -9.45 -7.06
CA GLU A 76 13.97 -10.76 -7.67
C GLU A 76 15.41 -11.25 -7.41
N GLY A 77 16.32 -10.36 -6.97
CA GLY A 77 17.70 -10.69 -6.63
C GLY A 77 17.96 -10.98 -5.15
N LEU A 78 16.93 -10.93 -4.29
CA LEU A 78 16.99 -11.20 -2.85
C LEU A 78 16.35 -12.57 -2.54
#